data_AF-A0AAE0I2V9-F1
#
_entry.id   AF-A0AAE0I2V9-F1
#
_cell.length_a   1.000
_cell.length_b   1.000
_cell.length_c   1.000
_cell.angle_alpha   90.00
_cell.angle_beta   90.00
_cell.angle_gamma   90.00
#
_symmetry.space_group_name_H-M   'P 1'
#
loop_
_entity.id
_entity.type
_entity.pdbx_description
1 polymer ?
#
loop_
_entity_poly.entity_id
_entity_poly.type
_entity_poly.pdbx_seq_one_letter_code
_entity_poly.pdbx_strand_id
1 'polypeptide(L)'
;MAHGMPLRLPWRWPLCHGNGGNQNGYLVSKKYGSHAPIRIAPSLLLFPNSSALKDIYKDPDLNVRSPIVYSTGMTGPVSLSSTLDAEEHRELRKALGGPQRSIGALKRVWEARIDELITLFIGKAALATKSGKEVILSDKCAEFVADVMTLVAFSEPWGFVQNDRDEKHILESWRKCLDVWGFVGRFGWLRENVFKSPLSVYLIPKTDDDDGMVYLRGLANKQVTERERRIEEEGLLPLAVSPTIRDWW
;
A
#
# COMPACT_ATOMS: atom_id res chain seq x y z
N MET A 1 -45.43 21.73 -21.20
CA MET A 1 -46.27 20.66 -20.61
C MET A 1 -45.36 19.53 -20.20
N ALA A 2 -45.36 19.22 -18.91
CA ALA A 2 -44.56 18.16 -18.33
C ALA A 2 -45.10 16.79 -18.74
N HIS A 3 -44.26 15.91 -19.28
CA HIS A 3 -44.53 14.49 -19.32
C HIS A 3 -43.35 13.73 -18.72
N GLY A 4 -43.69 12.88 -17.75
CA GLY A 4 -42.79 12.37 -16.74
C GLY A 4 -41.77 11.35 -17.24
N MET A 5 -40.56 11.45 -16.68
CA MET A 5 -39.67 10.31 -16.55
C MET A 5 -39.85 9.71 -15.16
N PRO A 6 -40.03 8.38 -15.03
CA PRO A 6 -39.99 7.75 -13.72
C PRO A 6 -38.57 7.83 -13.17
N LEU A 7 -38.42 8.49 -12.03
CA LEU A 7 -37.28 8.42 -11.12
C LEU A 7 -37.06 6.97 -10.66
N ARG A 8 -36.48 6.14 -11.53
CA ARG A 8 -35.79 4.90 -11.10
C ARG A 8 -34.32 5.25 -10.97
N LEU A 9 -33.96 5.75 -9.79
CA LEU A 9 -32.57 5.88 -9.37
C LEU A 9 -31.91 4.48 -9.43
N PRO A 10 -30.92 4.23 -10.30
CA PRO A 10 -30.21 2.97 -10.31
C PRO A 10 -29.07 3.03 -9.28
N TRP A 11 -29.39 3.14 -7.99
CA TRP A 11 -28.42 3.01 -6.90
C TRP A 11 -28.01 1.54 -6.65
N ARG A 12 -27.95 0.71 -7.68
CA ARG A 12 -27.26 -0.59 -7.60
C ARG A 12 -25.83 -0.39 -8.10
N TRP A 13 -25.00 0.15 -7.21
CA TRP A 13 -23.55 0.08 -7.35
C TRP A 13 -23.13 -1.37 -7.04
N PRO A 14 -22.69 -2.18 -8.01
CA PRO A 14 -22.24 -3.52 -7.71
C PRO A 14 -20.88 -3.42 -7.02
N LEU A 15 -20.93 -3.72 -5.72
CA LEU A 15 -19.98 -4.54 -4.98
C LEU A 15 -18.53 -4.03 -4.86
N CYS A 16 -18.28 -3.55 -3.65
CA CYS A 16 -17.01 -3.61 -2.94
C CYS A 16 -16.42 -5.02 -3.03
N HIS A 17 -15.45 -5.23 -3.91
CA HIS A 17 -14.40 -6.22 -3.73
C HIS A 17 -13.13 -5.69 -4.42
N GLY A 18 -12.01 -5.76 -3.70
CA GLY A 18 -10.69 -5.19 -4.03
C GLY A 18 -10.01 -5.62 -5.35
N ASN A 19 -10.74 -6.20 -6.31
CA ASN A 19 -10.26 -6.53 -7.66
C ASN A 19 -11.03 -5.81 -8.79
N GLY A 20 -12.03 -4.97 -8.47
CA GLY A 20 -12.98 -4.40 -9.45
C GLY A 20 -12.58 -3.11 -10.16
N GLY A 21 -11.39 -2.55 -9.91
CA GLY A 21 -10.98 -1.25 -10.46
C GLY A 21 -11.02 -1.20 -11.99
N ASN A 22 -10.44 -2.21 -12.65
CA ASN A 22 -10.40 -2.31 -14.11
C ASN A 22 -11.74 -2.69 -14.74
N GLN A 23 -12.54 -3.52 -14.05
CA GLN A 23 -13.85 -3.92 -14.58
C GLN A 23 -14.84 -2.75 -14.58
N ASN A 24 -14.82 -1.91 -13.55
CA ASN A 24 -15.68 -0.73 -13.48
C ASN A 24 -15.29 0.33 -14.52
N GLY A 25 -14.00 0.60 -14.70
CA GLY A 25 -13.53 1.51 -15.76
C GLY A 25 -13.92 1.03 -17.16
N TYR A 26 -13.76 -0.27 -17.43
CA TYR A 26 -14.17 -0.87 -18.70
C TYR A 26 -15.67 -0.75 -18.96
N LEU A 27 -16.52 -1.05 -17.97
CA LEU A 27 -17.97 -0.96 -18.12
C LEU A 27 -18.44 0.48 -18.35
N VAL A 28 -17.82 1.45 -17.64
CA VAL A 28 -18.10 2.88 -17.83
C VAL A 28 -17.70 3.32 -19.24
N SER A 29 -16.51 2.91 -19.70
CA SER A 29 -16.02 3.21 -21.06
C SER A 29 -16.89 2.57 -22.14
N LYS A 30 -17.37 1.34 -21.91
CA LYS A 30 -18.30 0.66 -22.82
C LYS A 30 -19.64 1.37 -22.92
N LYS A 31 -20.13 1.97 -21.83
CA LYS A 31 -21.43 2.65 -21.78
C LYS A 31 -21.38 4.07 -22.37
N TYR A 32 -20.33 4.84 -22.06
CA TYR A 32 -20.23 6.26 -22.45
C TYR A 32 -19.25 6.51 -23.61
N GLY A 33 -18.60 5.46 -24.12
CA GLY A 33 -17.58 5.54 -25.15
C GLY A 33 -16.20 5.87 -24.59
N SER A 34 -15.17 5.62 -25.39
CA SER A 34 -13.76 5.85 -25.00
C SER A 34 -13.14 7.07 -25.66
N HIS A 35 -13.88 7.86 -26.44
CA HIS A 35 -13.31 8.92 -27.27
C HIS A 35 -12.99 10.21 -26.51
N ALA A 36 -13.57 10.40 -25.33
CA ALA A 36 -13.38 11.59 -24.50
C ALA A 36 -13.25 11.22 -23.01
N PRO A 37 -12.70 12.10 -22.17
CA PRO A 37 -12.68 11.90 -20.73
C PRO A 37 -14.11 11.78 -20.17
N ILE A 38 -14.33 10.82 -19.29
CA ILE A 38 -15.64 10.52 -18.70
C ILE A 38 -15.67 11.06 -17.27
N ARG A 39 -16.63 11.91 -16.94
CA ARG A 39 -16.82 12.40 -15.57
C ARG A 39 -17.52 11.33 -14.72
N ILE A 40 -16.84 10.82 -13.69
CA ILE A 40 -17.37 9.81 -12.77
C ILE A 40 -17.76 10.37 -11.40
N ALA A 41 -17.23 11.54 -11.02
CA ALA A 41 -17.67 12.32 -9.87
C ALA A 41 -17.49 13.83 -10.16
N PRO A 42 -18.07 14.75 -9.37
CA PRO A 42 -17.93 16.20 -9.59
C PRO A 42 -16.47 16.65 -9.77
N SER A 43 -15.55 16.06 -9.01
CA SER A 43 -14.10 16.33 -9.03
C SER A 43 -13.24 15.22 -9.65
N LEU A 44 -13.83 14.24 -10.35
CA LEU A 44 -13.10 13.07 -10.86
C LEU A 44 -13.43 12.75 -12.32
N LEU A 45 -12.39 12.73 -13.16
CA LEU A 45 -12.43 12.33 -14.56
C LEU A 45 -11.71 10.98 -14.74
N LEU A 46 -12.31 10.11 -15.55
CA LEU A 46 -11.72 8.87 -16.04
C LEU A 46 -11.23 9.09 -17.47
N PHE A 47 -9.96 8.77 -17.71
CA PHE A 47 -9.34 8.82 -19.04
C PHE A 47 -9.14 7.38 -19.53
N PRO A 48 -9.98 6.87 -20.45
CA PRO A 48 -9.93 5.47 -20.85
C PRO A 48 -8.80 5.14 -21.84
N ASN A 49 -8.24 6.13 -22.53
CA ASN A 49 -7.15 5.94 -23.50
C ASN A 49 -5.81 6.34 -22.90
N SER A 50 -4.79 5.50 -23.12
CA SER A 50 -3.40 5.78 -22.74
C SER A 50 -2.80 6.98 -23.47
N SER A 51 -3.36 7.39 -24.62
CA SER A 51 -2.92 8.57 -25.36
C SER A 51 -3.03 9.86 -24.53
N ALA A 52 -3.96 9.93 -23.59
CA ALA A 52 -4.15 11.10 -22.73
C ALA A 52 -3.06 11.25 -21.65
N LEU A 53 -2.23 10.22 -21.41
CA LEU A 53 -1.20 10.28 -20.36
C LEU A 53 -0.21 11.43 -20.58
N LYS A 54 0.15 11.71 -21.84
CA LYS A 54 1.04 12.83 -22.15
C LYS A 54 0.42 14.16 -21.76
N ASP A 55 -0.88 14.34 -22.02
CA ASP A 55 -1.59 15.57 -21.71
C ASP A 55 -1.82 15.72 -20.20
N ILE A 56 -2.12 14.62 -19.50
CA ILE A 56 -2.28 14.59 -18.03
C ILE A 56 -0.98 14.98 -17.33
N TYR A 57 0.14 14.37 -17.73
CA TYR A 57 1.43 14.56 -17.06
C TYR A 57 2.28 15.69 -17.67
N LYS A 58 1.75 16.45 -18.64
CA LYS A 58 2.49 17.48 -19.36
C LYS A 58 3.04 18.57 -18.45
N ASP A 59 2.25 18.97 -17.47
CA ASP A 59 2.56 20.06 -16.54
C ASP A 59 2.86 19.50 -15.15
N PRO A 60 4.14 19.52 -14.71
CA PRO A 60 4.54 19.05 -13.38
C PRO A 60 3.83 19.76 -12.24
N ASP A 61 3.49 21.05 -12.39
CA ASP A 61 2.88 21.85 -11.33
C ASP A 61 1.42 21.44 -11.09
N LEU A 62 0.79 20.82 -12.08
CA LEU A 62 -0.57 20.25 -11.97
C LEU A 62 -0.55 18.80 -11.46
N ASN A 63 0.62 18.14 -11.42
CA ASN A 63 0.78 16.75 -10.97
C ASN A 63 0.94 16.66 -9.45
N VAL A 64 0.04 17.30 -8.72
CA VAL A 64 0.04 17.26 -7.26
C VAL A 64 -0.56 15.96 -6.75
N ARG A 65 -0.05 15.49 -5.61
CA ARG A 65 -0.54 14.25 -5.00
C ARG A 65 -1.96 14.46 -4.48
N SER A 66 -2.87 13.54 -4.83
CA SER A 66 -4.28 13.67 -4.48
C SER A 66 -4.50 13.53 -2.96
N PRO A 67 -5.02 14.57 -2.28
CA PRO A 67 -5.41 14.45 -0.87
C PRO A 67 -6.64 13.55 -0.69
N ILE A 68 -7.36 13.22 -1.76
CA ILE A 68 -8.49 12.29 -1.71
C ILE A 68 -7.99 10.87 -1.40
N VAL A 69 -6.84 10.50 -1.96
CA VAL A 69 -6.28 9.15 -1.84
C VAL A 69 -5.25 9.07 -0.71
N TYR A 70 -4.39 10.08 -0.58
CA TYR A 70 -3.19 10.00 0.25
C TYR A 70 -3.26 10.79 1.58
N SER A 71 -4.31 11.61 1.79
CA SER A 71 -4.53 12.40 3.02
C SER A 71 -5.66 11.83 3.90
N THR A 72 -5.93 10.53 3.80
CA THR A 72 -7.05 9.89 4.51
C THR A 72 -6.80 9.73 6.01
N GLY A 73 -5.59 10.01 6.53
CA GLY A 73 -5.22 9.82 7.95
C GLY A 73 -5.23 8.35 8.41
N MET A 74 -5.63 7.45 7.53
CA MET A 74 -5.90 6.04 7.79
C MET A 74 -4.62 5.18 7.69
N THR A 75 -3.54 5.75 7.15
CA THR A 75 -2.22 5.12 7.06
C THR A 75 -1.38 5.29 8.33
N GLY A 76 -1.88 5.99 9.35
CA GLY A 76 -1.11 6.37 10.54
C GLY A 76 -0.38 7.70 10.35
N PRO A 77 0.73 7.92 11.08
CA PRO A 77 1.54 9.13 10.96
C PRO A 77 2.00 9.40 9.53
N VAL A 78 2.45 10.62 9.27
CA VAL A 78 2.87 11.01 7.92
C VAL A 78 4.05 10.13 7.51
N SER A 79 3.88 9.35 6.45
CA SER A 79 4.88 8.49 5.82
C SER A 79 5.20 8.99 4.41
N LEU A 80 6.25 8.46 3.79
CA LEU A 80 6.54 8.66 2.36
C LEU A 80 5.27 8.49 1.49
N SER A 81 4.37 7.56 1.84
CA SER A 81 3.17 7.31 1.06
C SER A 81 2.05 8.35 1.26
N SER A 82 2.07 9.11 2.35
CA SER A 82 1.04 10.09 2.69
C SER A 82 1.52 11.56 2.63
N THR A 83 2.83 11.80 2.50
CA THR A 83 3.39 13.14 2.23
C THR A 83 2.82 13.70 0.93
N LEU A 84 2.14 14.85 1.04
CA LEU A 84 1.50 15.55 -0.08
C LEU A 84 2.43 16.56 -0.75
N ASP A 85 3.30 17.20 0.03
CA ASP A 85 4.26 18.17 -0.48
C ASP A 85 5.26 17.49 -1.42
N ALA A 86 5.46 18.09 -2.60
CA ALA A 86 6.25 17.48 -3.65
C ALA A 86 7.75 17.47 -3.34
N GLU A 87 8.24 18.49 -2.63
CA GLU A 87 9.64 18.64 -2.26
C GLU A 87 10.00 17.66 -1.15
N GLU A 88 9.22 17.66 -0.08
CA GLU A 88 9.37 16.74 1.05
C GLU A 88 9.30 15.29 0.57
N HIS A 89 8.33 14.97 -0.29
CA HIS A 89 8.20 13.64 -0.87
C HIS A 89 9.40 13.24 -1.72
N ARG A 90 10.02 14.18 -2.45
CA ARG A 90 11.21 13.92 -3.26
C ARG A 90 12.40 13.58 -2.38
N GLU A 91 12.62 14.33 -1.31
CA GLU A 91 13.72 14.06 -0.38
C GLU A 91 13.53 12.72 0.34
N LEU A 92 12.31 12.39 0.76
CA LEU A 92 12.00 11.07 1.34
C LEU A 92 12.24 9.92 0.35
N ARG A 93 11.85 10.08 -0.93
CA ARG A 93 12.15 9.08 -1.98
C ARG A 93 13.65 8.90 -2.17
N LYS A 94 14.40 10.01 -2.16
CA LYS A 94 15.85 10.00 -2.33
C LYS A 94 16.53 9.28 -1.17
N ALA A 95 16.08 9.50 0.06
CA ALA A 95 16.57 8.78 1.23
C ALA A 95 16.27 7.26 1.14
N LEU A 96 15.10 6.88 0.62
CA LEU A 96 14.76 5.48 0.39
C LEU A 96 15.65 4.86 -0.70
N GLY A 97 15.92 5.58 -1.79
CA GLY A 97 16.69 5.09 -2.95
C GLY A 97 18.21 5.08 -2.81
N GLY A 98 18.76 5.23 -1.60
CA GLY A 98 20.21 5.31 -1.38
C GLY A 98 21.03 4.11 -1.89
N PRO A 99 22.37 4.19 -1.87
CA PRO A 99 23.28 3.18 -2.43
C PRO A 99 23.02 1.74 -1.99
N GLN A 100 22.50 1.56 -0.76
CA GLN A 100 22.09 0.28 -0.18
C GLN A 100 20.94 -0.41 -0.93
N ARG A 101 20.12 0.35 -1.68
CA ARG A 101 19.03 -0.15 -2.53
C ARG A 101 19.36 -0.12 -4.02
N SER A 102 20.63 0.12 -4.38
CA SER A 102 21.08 0.03 -5.77
C SER A 102 21.05 -1.42 -6.27
N ILE A 103 20.91 -1.62 -7.59
CA ILE A 103 20.92 -2.96 -8.20
C ILE A 103 22.22 -3.73 -7.85
N GLY A 104 23.36 -3.03 -7.80
CA GLY A 104 24.64 -3.65 -7.45
C GLY A 104 24.73 -4.09 -5.98
N ALA A 105 24.10 -3.37 -5.06
CA ALA A 105 23.96 -3.80 -3.67
C ALA A 105 22.96 -4.95 -3.54
N LEU A 106 21.83 -4.87 -4.25
CA LEU A 106 20.81 -5.93 -4.30
C LEU A 106 21.43 -7.26 -4.72
N LYS A 107 22.17 -7.25 -5.83
CA LYS A 107 22.82 -8.42 -6.38
C LYS A 107 23.85 -9.02 -5.42
N ARG A 108 24.77 -8.19 -4.92
CA ARG A 108 25.90 -8.71 -4.12
C ARG A 108 25.52 -9.15 -2.71
N VAL A 109 24.52 -8.50 -2.10
CA VAL A 109 24.20 -8.70 -0.68
C VAL A 109 22.97 -9.58 -0.48
N TRP A 110 21.98 -9.49 -1.39
CA TRP A 110 20.66 -10.07 -1.15
C TRP A 110 20.32 -11.25 -2.06
N GLU A 111 20.89 -11.35 -3.27
CA GLU A 111 20.56 -12.39 -4.26
C GLU A 111 20.65 -13.81 -3.69
N ALA A 112 21.79 -14.18 -3.09
CA ALA A 112 21.98 -15.51 -2.52
C ALA A 112 20.95 -15.85 -1.42
N ARG A 113 20.57 -14.87 -0.60
CA ARG A 113 19.59 -15.04 0.48
C ARG A 113 18.16 -15.16 -0.07
N ILE A 114 17.87 -14.48 -1.18
CA ILE A 114 16.60 -14.62 -1.89
C ILE A 114 16.52 -15.99 -2.57
N ASP A 115 17.63 -16.49 -3.14
CA ASP A 115 17.69 -17.83 -3.74
C ASP A 115 17.41 -18.95 -2.72
N GLU A 116 17.88 -18.78 -1.48
CA GLU A 116 17.53 -19.68 -0.38
C GLU A 116 16.01 -19.69 -0.11
N LEU A 117 15.36 -18.52 -0.10
CA LEU A 117 13.90 -18.42 0.06
C LEU A 117 13.14 -19.01 -1.14
N ILE A 118 13.64 -18.82 -2.37
CA ILE A 118 13.06 -19.43 -3.58
C ILE A 118 13.12 -20.95 -3.48
N THR A 119 14.27 -21.49 -3.06
CA THR A 119 14.46 -22.93 -2.88
C THR A 119 13.51 -23.48 -1.81
N LEU A 120 13.38 -22.77 -0.68
CA LEU A 120 12.44 -23.12 0.38
C LEU A 120 10.99 -23.12 -0.13
N PHE A 121 10.60 -22.09 -0.88
CA PHE A 121 9.26 -21.95 -1.46
C PHE A 121 8.92 -23.10 -2.41
N ILE A 122 9.83 -23.43 -3.34
CA ILE A 122 9.67 -24.55 -4.27
C ILE A 122 9.56 -25.87 -3.50
N GLY A 123 10.40 -26.07 -2.48
CA GLY A 123 10.35 -27.26 -1.63
C GLY A 123 9.01 -27.43 -0.92
N LYS A 124 8.46 -26.36 -0.34
CA LYS A 124 7.15 -26.36 0.30
C LYS A 124 6.01 -26.63 -0.68
N ALA A 125 6.04 -26.01 -1.87
CA ALA A 125 5.06 -26.26 -2.92
C ALA A 125 5.08 -27.72 -3.41
N ALA A 126 6.27 -28.31 -3.54
CA ALA A 126 6.44 -29.72 -3.90
C ALA A 126 5.90 -30.68 -2.82
N LEU A 127 6.00 -30.31 -1.54
CA LEU A 127 5.41 -31.10 -0.44
C LEU A 127 3.88 -31.00 -0.42
N ALA A 128 3.33 -29.80 -0.62
CA ALA A 128 1.88 -29.59 -0.63
C ALA A 128 1.19 -30.30 -1.80
N THR A 129 1.82 -30.32 -2.98
CA THR A 129 1.32 -31.08 -4.14
C THR A 129 1.36 -32.59 -3.91
N LYS A 130 2.41 -33.12 -3.27
CA LYS A 130 2.50 -34.55 -2.91
C LYS A 130 1.47 -34.99 -1.87
N SER A 131 1.09 -34.11 -0.94
CA SER A 131 0.08 -34.42 0.08
C SER A 131 -1.37 -34.29 -0.43
N GLY A 132 -1.56 -33.84 -1.68
CA GLY A 132 -2.89 -33.60 -2.24
C GLY A 132 -3.63 -32.41 -1.62
N LYS A 133 -2.93 -31.54 -0.89
CA LYS A 133 -3.51 -30.32 -0.30
C LYS A 133 -3.81 -29.33 -1.42
N GLU A 134 -5.00 -28.75 -1.41
CA GLU A 134 -5.32 -27.63 -2.30
C GLU A 134 -4.47 -26.41 -1.92
N VAL A 135 -3.83 -25.81 -2.92
CA VAL A 135 -2.93 -24.66 -2.73
C VAL A 135 -3.46 -23.47 -3.51
N ILE A 136 -3.77 -22.39 -2.80
CA ILE A 136 -4.08 -21.10 -3.41
C ILE A 136 -2.75 -20.41 -3.73
N LEU A 137 -2.32 -20.47 -4.99
CA LEU A 137 -1.02 -19.95 -5.41
C LEU A 137 -0.85 -18.45 -5.11
N SER A 138 -1.92 -17.66 -5.21
CA SER A 138 -1.86 -16.22 -4.90
C SER A 138 -1.48 -15.93 -3.45
N ASP A 139 -1.97 -16.75 -2.52
CA ASP A 139 -1.69 -16.58 -1.10
C ASP A 139 -0.25 -17.00 -0.80
N LYS A 140 0.20 -18.11 -1.40
CA LYS A 140 1.58 -18.58 -1.26
C LYS A 140 2.61 -17.64 -1.88
N CYS A 141 2.30 -17.03 -3.01
CA CYS A 141 3.13 -15.96 -3.57
C CYS A 141 3.16 -14.72 -2.67
N ALA A 142 2.04 -14.36 -2.03
CA ALA A 142 2.00 -13.23 -1.09
C ALA A 142 2.84 -13.50 0.16
N GLU A 143 2.77 -14.71 0.73
CA GLU A 143 3.60 -15.19 1.84
C GLU A 143 5.10 -15.14 1.47
N PHE A 144 5.47 -15.63 0.28
CA PHE A 144 6.85 -15.57 -0.22
C PHE A 144 7.36 -14.14 -0.37
N VAL A 145 6.56 -13.25 -0.97
CA VAL A 145 6.93 -11.84 -1.11
C VAL A 145 7.05 -11.17 0.25
N ALA A 146 6.21 -11.52 1.23
CA ALA A 146 6.31 -11.02 2.59
C ALA A 146 7.68 -11.38 3.21
N ASP A 147 8.11 -12.64 3.11
CA ASP A 147 9.43 -13.06 3.61
C ASP A 147 10.59 -12.36 2.89
N VAL A 148 10.51 -12.14 1.58
CA VAL A 148 11.53 -11.38 0.83
C VAL A 148 11.57 -9.91 1.28
N MET A 149 10.40 -9.30 1.49
CA MET A 149 10.31 -7.90 1.91
C MET A 149 10.83 -7.71 3.34
N THR A 150 10.53 -8.62 4.27
CA THR A 150 11.05 -8.56 5.64
C THR A 150 12.54 -8.85 5.67
N LEU A 151 13.02 -9.79 4.84
CA LEU A 151 14.44 -10.03 4.63
C LEU A 151 15.17 -8.75 4.21
N VAL A 152 14.65 -8.02 3.21
CA VAL A 152 15.33 -6.80 2.71
C VAL A 152 15.17 -5.60 3.66
N ALA A 153 14.04 -5.48 4.35
CA ALA A 153 13.78 -4.35 5.26
C ALA A 153 14.47 -4.52 6.63
N PHE A 154 14.46 -5.74 7.15
CA PHE A 154 14.82 -6.07 8.52
C PHE A 154 15.98 -7.06 8.62
N SER A 155 16.58 -7.44 7.49
CA SER A 155 17.68 -8.40 7.39
C SER A 155 17.31 -9.84 7.78
N GLU A 156 16.03 -10.16 7.99
CA GLU A 156 15.55 -11.48 8.42
C GLU A 156 14.17 -11.81 7.82
N PRO A 157 13.98 -13.01 7.25
CA PRO A 157 12.65 -13.48 6.85
C PRO A 157 11.82 -13.82 8.08
N TRP A 158 10.53 -13.47 8.09
CA TRP A 158 9.67 -13.70 9.27
C TRP A 158 9.07 -15.10 9.34
N GLY A 159 9.26 -15.90 8.28
CA GLY A 159 8.94 -17.32 8.28
C GLY A 159 7.56 -17.64 7.71
N PHE A 160 6.95 -16.76 6.92
CA PHE A 160 5.67 -17.01 6.26
C PHE A 160 5.71 -18.33 5.45
N VAL A 161 6.74 -18.50 4.62
CA VAL A 161 6.94 -19.71 3.80
C VAL A 161 7.37 -20.90 4.65
N GLN A 162 8.25 -20.67 5.63
CA GLN A 162 8.75 -21.75 6.49
C GLN A 162 7.61 -22.40 7.29
N ASN A 163 6.69 -21.59 7.80
CA ASN A 163 5.60 -22.02 8.66
C ASN A 163 4.29 -22.29 7.90
N ASP A 164 4.25 -22.05 6.57
CA ASP A 164 3.10 -22.25 5.70
C ASP A 164 1.83 -21.50 6.14
N ARG A 165 2.00 -20.31 6.76
CA ARG A 165 0.90 -19.51 7.33
C ARG A 165 1.13 -18.00 7.20
N ASP A 166 0.04 -17.24 7.30
CA ASP A 166 0.07 -15.78 7.44
C ASP A 166 0.58 -15.42 8.84
N GLU A 167 1.88 -15.13 8.95
CA GLU A 167 2.48 -14.76 10.23
C GLU A 167 1.84 -13.47 10.75
N LYS A 168 1.35 -13.54 12.00
CA LYS A 168 0.69 -12.43 12.68
C LYS A 168 -0.49 -11.84 11.88
N HIS A 169 -1.16 -12.66 11.05
CA HIS A 169 -2.30 -12.26 10.22
C HIS A 169 -2.10 -10.95 9.42
N ILE A 170 -0.86 -10.69 8.99
CA ILE A 170 -0.49 -9.45 8.30
C ILE A 170 -1.21 -9.33 6.96
N LEU A 171 -1.26 -10.42 6.18
CA LEU A 171 -1.89 -10.42 4.87
C LEU A 171 -3.41 -10.32 4.98
N GLU A 172 -4.02 -11.01 5.96
CA GLU A 172 -5.44 -10.91 6.25
C GLU A 172 -5.82 -9.48 6.69
N SER A 173 -5.07 -8.90 7.63
CA SER A 173 -5.24 -7.53 8.09
C SER A 173 -5.13 -6.54 6.94
N TRP A 174 -4.15 -6.70 6.05
CA TRP A 174 -3.99 -5.88 4.86
C TRP A 174 -5.20 -5.96 3.92
N ARG A 175 -5.71 -7.16 3.63
CA ARG A 175 -6.90 -7.35 2.77
C ARG A 175 -8.13 -6.67 3.35
N LYS A 176 -8.37 -6.82 4.66
CA LYS A 176 -9.47 -6.12 5.35
C LYS A 176 -9.32 -4.61 5.28
N CYS A 177 -8.10 -4.10 5.43
CA CYS A 177 -7.81 -2.67 5.28
C CYS A 177 -8.13 -2.15 3.88
N LEU A 178 -7.85 -2.91 2.81
CA LEU A 178 -8.13 -2.48 1.44
C LEU A 178 -9.61 -2.23 1.17
N ASP A 179 -10.51 -3.03 1.74
CA ASP A 179 -11.95 -2.82 1.59
C ASP A 179 -12.41 -1.54 2.29
N VAL A 180 -11.91 -1.29 3.51
CA VAL A 180 -12.15 -0.03 4.23
C VAL A 180 -11.60 1.15 3.45
N TRP A 181 -10.37 1.04 2.92
CA TRP A 181 -9.73 2.08 2.11
C TRP A 181 -10.52 2.40 0.85
N GLY A 182 -10.99 1.36 0.14
CA GLY A 182 -11.83 1.50 -1.04
C GLY A 182 -13.16 2.19 -0.73
N PHE A 183 -13.75 1.90 0.44
CA PHE A 183 -14.99 2.53 0.89
C PHE A 183 -14.78 4.01 1.24
N VAL A 184 -13.82 4.31 2.12
CA VAL A 184 -13.53 5.68 2.61
C VAL A 184 -13.07 6.59 1.47
N GLY A 185 -12.23 6.09 0.56
CA GLY A 185 -11.73 6.87 -0.57
C GLY A 185 -12.82 7.32 -1.55
N ARG A 186 -13.96 6.61 -1.60
CA ARG A 186 -15.10 6.95 -2.46
C ARG A 186 -16.12 7.85 -1.77
N PHE A 187 -16.16 7.87 -0.44
CA PHE A 187 -17.13 8.64 0.33
C PHE A 187 -16.51 9.95 0.84
N GLY A 188 -16.54 10.99 -0.02
CA GLY A 188 -15.90 12.28 0.25
C GLY A 188 -16.30 12.91 1.57
N TRP A 189 -17.59 12.82 1.95
CA TRP A 189 -18.08 13.34 3.22
C TRP A 189 -17.45 12.64 4.43
N LEU A 190 -17.30 11.31 4.41
CA LEU A 190 -16.73 10.53 5.51
C LEU A 190 -15.23 10.84 5.65
N ARG A 191 -14.53 10.96 4.52
CA ARG A 191 -13.12 11.36 4.48
C ARG A 191 -12.93 12.76 5.08
N GLU A 192 -13.75 13.72 4.69
CA GLU A 192 -13.56 15.13 5.09
C GLU A 192 -14.04 15.45 6.50
N ASN A 193 -15.10 14.78 6.98
CA ASN A 193 -15.73 15.13 8.27
C ASN A 193 -15.39 14.16 9.41
N VAL A 194 -15.11 12.88 9.09
CA VAL A 194 -14.89 11.85 10.13
C VAL A 194 -13.42 11.50 10.24
N PHE A 195 -12.74 11.16 9.15
CA PHE A 195 -11.33 10.73 9.21
C PHE A 195 -10.33 11.87 9.45
N LYS A 196 -10.68 13.11 9.10
CA LYS A 196 -9.91 14.31 9.46
C LYS A 196 -10.21 14.84 10.86
N SER A 197 -11.24 14.33 11.53
CA SER A 197 -11.58 14.72 12.90
C SER A 197 -10.67 14.02 13.91
N PRO A 198 -10.36 14.62 15.08
CA PRO A 198 -9.66 13.96 16.18
C PRO A 198 -10.32 12.65 16.65
N LEU A 199 -11.60 12.44 16.33
CA LEU A 199 -12.34 11.22 16.64
C LEU A 199 -11.94 10.02 15.78
N SER A 200 -11.18 10.23 14.69
CA SER A 200 -10.72 9.16 13.80
C SER A 200 -9.83 8.13 14.50
N VAL A 201 -9.17 8.53 15.60
CA VAL A 201 -8.34 7.67 16.44
C VAL A 201 -9.14 6.51 17.06
N TYR A 202 -10.45 6.66 17.27
CA TYR A 202 -11.32 5.60 17.77
C TYR A 202 -11.79 4.62 16.68
N LEU A 203 -11.66 5.00 15.40
CA LEU A 203 -12.07 4.20 14.26
C LEU A 203 -10.88 3.44 13.63
N ILE A 204 -9.66 3.86 13.94
CA ILE A 204 -8.43 3.20 13.51
C ILE A 204 -8.05 2.15 14.58
N PRO A 205 -7.66 0.92 14.20
CA PRO A 205 -7.19 -0.09 15.15
C PRO A 205 -6.07 0.46 16.05
N LYS A 206 -6.15 0.18 17.35
CA LYS A 206 -5.19 0.67 18.35
C LYS A 206 -3.85 -0.05 18.22
N THR A 207 -2.78 0.60 18.65
CA THR A 207 -1.39 0.17 18.46
C THR A 207 -0.89 -0.95 19.37
N ASP A 208 -1.74 -1.47 20.28
CA ASP A 208 -1.37 -2.50 21.27
C ASP A 208 -1.75 -3.93 20.83
N ASP A 209 -2.26 -4.11 19.61
CA ASP A 209 -2.59 -5.43 19.09
C ASP A 209 -1.32 -6.14 18.56
N ASP A 210 -1.04 -7.35 19.06
CA ASP A 210 0.04 -8.24 18.59
C ASP A 210 -0.22 -8.84 17.19
N ASP A 211 -1.09 -8.19 16.40
CA ASP A 211 -1.69 -8.73 15.19
C ASP A 211 -1.71 -7.71 14.03
N GLY A 212 -1.59 -8.23 12.82
CA GLY A 212 -1.76 -7.50 11.58
C GLY A 212 -0.78 -6.34 11.33
N MET A 213 -1.28 -5.30 10.68
CA MET A 213 -0.51 -4.10 10.32
C MET A 213 -0.02 -3.30 11.53
N VAL A 214 -0.65 -3.46 12.69
CA VAL A 214 -0.25 -2.81 13.93
C VAL A 214 1.06 -3.42 14.45
N TYR A 215 1.15 -4.75 14.47
CA TYR A 215 2.38 -5.47 14.81
C TYR A 215 3.55 -5.03 13.92
N LEU A 216 3.33 -4.93 12.60
CA LEU A 216 4.33 -4.46 11.63
C LEU A 216 4.86 -3.07 11.99
N ARG A 217 3.99 -2.13 12.38
CA ARG A 217 4.38 -0.78 12.82
C ARG A 217 5.20 -0.82 14.11
N GLY A 218 4.74 -1.56 15.11
CA GLY A 218 5.45 -1.68 16.39
C GLY A 218 6.85 -2.28 16.22
N LEU A 219 6.98 -3.28 15.34
CA LEU A 219 8.27 -3.91 15.05
C LEU A 219 9.20 -3.00 14.24
N ALA A 220 8.67 -2.28 13.24
CA ALA A 220 9.44 -1.28 12.51
C ALA A 220 10.02 -0.22 13.46
N ASN A 221 9.21 0.28 14.39
CA ASN A 221 9.65 1.23 15.41
C ASN A 221 10.78 0.68 16.28
N LYS A 222 10.61 -0.54 16.83
CA LYS A 222 11.65 -1.19 17.63
C LYS A 222 12.97 -1.31 16.88
N GLN A 223 12.95 -1.70 15.60
CA GLN A 223 14.16 -1.85 14.82
C GLN A 223 14.84 -0.53 14.47
N VAL A 224 14.06 0.53 14.20
CA VAL A 224 14.63 1.87 13.97
C VAL A 224 15.28 2.39 15.25
N THR A 225 14.58 2.32 16.38
CA THR A 225 15.12 2.75 17.69
C THR A 225 16.40 2.01 18.04
N GLU A 226 16.46 0.70 17.80
CA GLU A 226 17.67 -0.10 18.06
C GLU A 226 18.82 0.29 17.12
N ARG A 227 18.54 0.57 15.84
CA ARG A 227 19.57 1.06 14.90
C ARG A 227 20.09 2.43 15.29
N GLU A 228 19.22 3.34 15.73
CA GLU A 228 19.61 4.66 16.23
C GLU A 228 20.51 4.54 17.46
N ARG A 229 20.10 3.72 18.44
CA ARG A 229 20.91 3.42 19.64
C ARG A 229 22.30 2.91 19.28
N ARG A 230 22.39 1.98 18.33
CA ARG A 230 23.68 1.43 17.86
C ARG A 230 24.55 2.47 17.17
N ILE A 231 23.97 3.37 16.37
CA ILE A 231 24.71 4.46 15.71
C ILE A 231 25.27 5.42 16.76
N GLU A 232 24.48 5.75 17.79
CA GLU A 232 24.90 6.59 18.92
C GLU A 232 26.05 5.95 19.72
N GLU A 233 25.98 4.63 19.97
CA GLU A 233 26.99 3.88 20.73
C GLU A 233 28.29 3.64 19.93
N GLU A 234 28.20 3.40 18.62
CA GLU A 234 29.35 3.14 17.74
C GLU A 234 30.07 4.44 17.30
N GLY A 235 29.58 5.62 17.70
CA GLY A 235 30.21 6.92 17.43
C GLY A 235 30.23 7.32 15.94
N LEU A 236 29.43 6.65 15.11
CA LEU A 236 29.26 6.99 13.70
C LEU A 236 28.39 8.25 13.63
N LEU A 237 28.89 9.32 12.99
CA LEU A 237 28.11 10.55 12.79
C LEU A 237 26.74 10.18 12.21
N PRO A 238 25.62 10.63 12.81
CA PRO A 238 24.31 10.36 12.25
C PRO A 238 24.30 10.94 10.83
N LEU A 239 24.00 10.12 9.83
CA LEU A 239 23.71 10.57 8.47
C LEU A 239 22.45 11.44 8.54
N ALA A 240 22.61 12.73 8.90
CA ALA A 240 21.59 13.76 9.05
C ALA A 240 20.17 13.17 9.07
N VAL A 241 19.86 12.40 10.10
CA VAL A 241 18.51 11.89 10.29
C VAL A 241 17.73 13.12 10.71
N SER A 242 16.93 13.64 9.78
CA SER A 242 16.01 14.74 10.07
C SER A 242 15.32 14.43 11.41
N PRO A 243 15.23 15.41 12.35
CA PRO A 243 14.57 15.25 13.65
C PRO A 243 13.15 14.69 13.56
N THR A 244 12.60 14.70 12.34
CA THR A 244 11.29 14.26 12.03
C THR A 244 11.12 12.74 12.15
N ILE A 245 12.08 11.84 11.90
CA ILE A 245 11.84 10.35 11.79
C ILE A 245 11.07 9.71 12.97
N ARG A 246 11.16 10.25 14.20
CA ARG A 246 10.36 9.79 15.36
C ARG A 246 8.85 9.91 15.16
N ASP A 247 8.40 10.79 14.26
CA ASP A 247 6.98 11.02 13.94
C ASP A 247 6.48 10.22 12.71
N TRP A 248 7.27 9.27 12.16
CA TRP A 248 7.05 8.66 10.81
C TRP A 248 6.60 7.20 10.82
N TRP A 249 6.26 6.65 11.97
CA TRP A 249 5.76 5.28 12.13
C TRP A 249 4.63 5.22 13.15
#